data_AF-A0A418QLQ8-F1
#
_entry.id   AF-A0A418QLQ8-F1
#
_cell.length_a   1.000
_cell.length_b   1.000
_cell.length_c   1.000
_cell.angle_alpha   90.00
_cell.angle_beta   90.00
_cell.angle_gamma   90.00
#
_symmetry.space_group_name_H-M   'P 1'
#
loop_
_entity.id
_entity.type
_entity.pdbx_description
1 polymer ?
#
loop_
_entity_poly.entity_id
_entity_poly.type
_entity_poly.pdbx_seq_one_letter_code
_entity_poly.pdbx_strand_id
1 'polypeptide(L)'
;MRYTRANLDRVRDVTLTLTAPTHLTTWWRMQHTAVLFHTKTSSNFDGATIGIQAWSLLANGQQIFTLPKSMTLEVSYTYNAPSAAQIYRARASGTINLSFQKPVLKGRGNVQVTAADLSNTYREAFYSQFNGIDVDIMQTRNVQQLSARFTYRFGKSTFSRKGRVSGSAEDEGRAVR
;
A
#
# COMPACT_ATOMS: atom_id res chain seq x y z
N MET A 1 30.46 -17.52 8.84
CA MET A 1 29.89 -17.59 7.47
C MET A 1 30.20 -16.28 6.76
N ARG A 2 30.91 -16.31 5.62
CA ARG A 2 31.28 -15.11 4.86
C ARG A 2 30.18 -14.88 3.81
N TYR A 3 29.36 -13.84 3.98
CA TYR A 3 28.34 -13.49 2.99
C TYR A 3 29.02 -12.78 1.81
N THR A 4 29.29 -13.50 0.73
CA THR A 4 29.71 -12.89 -0.53
C THR A 4 28.47 -12.61 -1.37
N ARG A 5 28.22 -11.34 -1.68
CA ARG A 5 27.13 -10.96 -2.60
C ARG A 5 27.59 -11.24 -4.03
N ALA A 6 26.92 -12.15 -4.71
CA ALA A 6 27.05 -12.32 -6.15
C ALA A 6 25.85 -11.67 -6.84
N ASN A 7 26.12 -10.90 -7.89
CA ASN A 7 25.06 -10.32 -8.71
C ASN A 7 24.46 -11.39 -9.62
N LEU A 8 23.13 -11.38 -9.72
CA LEU A 8 22.42 -12.16 -10.72
C LEU A 8 22.70 -11.56 -12.10
N ASP A 9 22.99 -12.41 -13.08
CA ASP A 9 23.41 -12.01 -14.42
C ASP A 9 22.34 -11.18 -15.15
N ARG A 10 21.07 -11.65 -15.14
CA ARG A 10 19.97 -10.92 -15.79
C ARG A 10 18.64 -11.05 -15.05
N VAL A 11 18.01 -9.92 -14.76
CA VAL A 11 16.62 -9.81 -14.29
C VAL A 11 15.82 -9.03 -15.31
N ARG A 12 14.62 -9.51 -15.66
CA ARG A 12 13.66 -8.82 -16.52
C ARG A 12 12.33 -8.71 -15.78
N ASP A 13 11.83 -7.48 -15.68
CA ASP A 13 10.56 -7.17 -15.04
C ASP A 13 9.60 -6.53 -16.05
N VAL A 14 8.36 -7.02 -16.07
CA VAL A 14 7.25 -6.40 -16.79
C VAL A 14 6.21 -6.01 -15.77
N THR A 15 5.84 -4.73 -15.72
CA THR A 15 4.93 -4.19 -14.71
C THR A 15 3.75 -3.49 -15.36
N LEU A 16 2.54 -3.79 -14.87
CA LEU A 16 1.30 -3.11 -15.20
C LEU A 16 0.71 -2.52 -13.92
N THR A 17 0.48 -1.21 -13.93
CA THR A 17 -0.12 -0.49 -12.82
C THR A 17 -1.50 0.02 -13.21
N LEU A 18 -2.50 -0.34 -12.42
CA LEU A 18 -3.87 0.15 -12.51
C LEU A 18 -4.18 0.97 -11.26
N THR A 19 -4.72 2.19 -11.45
CA THR A 19 -5.23 3.00 -10.34
C THR A 19 -6.64 3.47 -10.67
N ALA A 20 -7.55 3.27 -9.73
CA ALA A 20 -8.96 3.60 -9.87
C ALA A 20 -9.42 4.42 -8.65
N PRO A 21 -9.47 5.76 -8.76
CA PRO A 21 -10.19 6.61 -7.82
C PRO A 21 -11.68 6.64 -8.21
N THR A 22 -12.56 6.26 -7.30
CA THR A 22 -14.00 6.18 -7.57
C THR A 22 -14.81 6.79 -6.42
N HIS A 23 -15.81 7.60 -6.77
CA HIS A 23 -16.79 8.13 -5.83
C HIS A 23 -18.10 7.37 -6.04
N LEU A 24 -18.41 6.40 -5.18
CA LEU A 24 -19.64 5.61 -5.33
C LEU A 24 -20.86 6.43 -4.92
N THR A 25 -20.72 7.21 -3.84
CA THR A 25 -21.76 8.12 -3.34
C THR A 25 -21.10 9.38 -2.77
N THR A 26 -21.91 10.36 -2.37
CA THR A 26 -21.40 11.57 -1.72
C THR A 26 -20.75 11.30 -0.35
N TRP A 27 -21.10 10.18 0.30
CA TRP A 27 -20.56 9.77 1.59
C TRP A 27 -19.48 8.69 1.48
N TRP A 28 -19.23 8.12 0.30
CA TRP A 28 -18.27 7.03 0.13
C TRP A 28 -17.33 7.26 -1.06
N ARG A 29 -16.04 7.35 -0.75
CA ARG A 29 -14.96 7.49 -1.72
C ARG A 29 -14.02 6.30 -1.60
N MET A 30 -13.50 5.85 -2.71
CA MET A 30 -12.52 4.77 -2.76
C MET A 30 -11.36 5.15 -3.67
N GLN A 31 -10.19 4.64 -3.35
CA GLN A 31 -9.03 4.68 -4.21
C GLN A 31 -8.29 3.36 -4.09
N HIS A 32 -8.14 2.69 -5.23
CA HIS A 32 -7.44 1.41 -5.32
C HIS A 32 -6.29 1.53 -6.31
N THR A 33 -5.16 0.92 -5.96
CA THR A 33 -4.03 0.74 -6.86
C THR A 33 -3.65 -0.73 -6.84
N ALA A 34 -3.45 -1.29 -8.02
CA ALA A 34 -3.00 -2.65 -8.24
C ALA A 34 -1.79 -2.62 -9.18
N VAL A 35 -0.71 -3.29 -8.80
CA VAL A 35 0.53 -3.41 -9.55
C VAL A 35 0.75 -4.89 -9.82
N LEU A 36 0.45 -5.32 -11.03
CA LEU A 36 0.75 -6.67 -11.50
C LEU A 36 2.15 -6.64 -12.11
N PHE A 37 3.02 -7.56 -11.71
CA PHE A 37 4.35 -7.66 -12.27
C PHE A 37 4.76 -9.10 -12.54
N HIS A 38 5.55 -9.28 -13.59
CA HIS A 38 6.20 -10.52 -13.94
C HIS A 38 7.70 -10.36 -13.84
N THR A 39 8.33 -11.11 -12.94
CA THR A 39 9.78 -11.12 -12.77
C THR A 39 10.34 -12.40 -13.36
N LYS A 40 11.36 -12.27 -14.21
CA LYS A 40 12.17 -13.39 -14.73
C LYS A 40 13.64 -13.18 -14.41
N THR A 41 14.19 -14.06 -13.61
CA THR A 41 15.61 -14.08 -13.25
C THR A 41 16.31 -15.23 -13.98
N SER A 42 17.39 -14.91 -14.66
CA SER A 42 18.29 -15.86 -15.31
C SER A 42 19.71 -15.58 -14.85
N SER A 43 20.35 -16.55 -14.19
CA SER A 43 21.74 -16.41 -13.76
C SER A 43 22.40 -17.78 -13.64
N ASN A 44 23.65 -17.89 -14.06
CA ASN A 44 24.48 -19.03 -13.70
C ASN A 44 25.16 -18.70 -12.37
N PHE A 45 24.86 -19.44 -11.31
CA PHE A 45 25.44 -19.24 -9.99
C PHE A 45 25.81 -20.59 -9.39
N ASP A 46 27.08 -20.72 -8.95
CA ASP A 46 27.60 -21.93 -8.30
C ASP A 46 27.44 -23.22 -9.14
N GLY A 47 27.66 -23.13 -10.47
CA GLY A 47 27.51 -24.26 -11.38
C GLY A 47 26.06 -24.67 -11.70
N ALA A 48 25.06 -24.00 -11.10
CA ALA A 48 23.65 -24.21 -11.35
C ALA A 48 22.99 -23.04 -12.09
N THR A 49 22.05 -23.34 -12.99
CA THR A 49 21.26 -22.34 -13.70
C THR A 49 20.05 -21.94 -12.86
N ILE A 50 20.04 -20.70 -12.38
CA ILE A 50 18.86 -20.07 -11.75
C ILE A 50 17.92 -19.62 -12.86
N GLY A 51 16.74 -20.24 -12.94
CA GLY A 51 15.67 -19.91 -13.89
C GLY A 51 14.33 -19.69 -13.20
N ILE A 52 14.23 -18.63 -12.40
CA ILE A 52 13.00 -18.34 -11.64
C ILE A 52 12.16 -17.32 -12.38
N GLN A 53 10.87 -17.63 -12.53
CA GLN A 53 9.87 -16.68 -13.03
C GLN A 53 8.64 -16.70 -12.12
N ALA A 54 8.03 -15.53 -11.91
CA ALA A 54 6.81 -15.41 -11.14
C ALA A 54 5.98 -14.21 -11.59
N TRP A 55 4.66 -14.43 -11.68
CA TRP A 55 3.70 -13.35 -11.63
C TRP A 55 3.39 -13.03 -10.17
N SER A 56 3.24 -11.74 -9.86
CA SER A 56 2.89 -11.28 -8.53
C SER A 56 2.08 -9.99 -8.62
N LEU A 57 1.35 -9.69 -7.55
CA LEU A 57 0.44 -8.57 -7.44
C LEU A 57 0.71 -7.82 -6.14
N LEU A 58 0.87 -6.50 -6.23
CA LEU A 58 0.75 -5.59 -5.09
C LEU A 58 -0.59 -4.88 -5.22
N ALA A 59 -1.40 -4.90 -4.17
CA ALA A 59 -2.65 -4.15 -4.12
C ALA A 59 -2.68 -3.28 -2.88
N ASN A 60 -2.99 -2.01 -3.03
CA ASN A 60 -3.29 -1.12 -1.93
C ASN A 60 -4.63 -0.42 -2.19
N GLY A 61 -5.39 -0.22 -1.13
CA GLY A 61 -6.68 0.44 -1.25
C GLY A 61 -7.02 1.26 -0.02
N GLN A 62 -7.82 2.28 -0.25
CA GLN A 62 -8.35 3.17 0.77
C GLN A 62 -9.82 3.40 0.48
N GLN A 63 -10.65 3.25 1.51
CA GLN A 63 -12.06 3.58 1.48
C GLN A 63 -12.33 4.62 2.57
N ILE A 64 -12.95 5.73 2.19
CA ILE A 64 -13.26 6.85 3.07
C ILE A 64 -14.77 7.04 3.10
N PHE A 65 -15.33 6.94 4.30
CA PHE A 65 -16.73 7.13 4.59
C PHE A 65 -16.92 8.44 5.36
N THR A 66 -17.71 9.35 4.81
CA THR A 66 -18.13 10.58 5.49
C THR A 66 -19.42 10.29 6.25
N LEU A 67 -19.33 10.34 7.58
CA LEU A 67 -20.41 10.04 8.49
C LEU A 67 -21.08 11.35 8.98
N PRO A 68 -22.28 11.25 9.59
CA PRO A 68 -22.95 12.41 10.18
C PRO A 68 -22.06 13.14 11.20
N LYS A 69 -22.34 14.43 11.42
CA LYS A 69 -21.55 15.31 12.33
C LYS A 69 -20.08 15.47 11.89
N SER A 70 -19.85 15.41 10.58
CA SER A 70 -18.52 15.60 9.95
C SER A 70 -17.47 14.59 10.41
N MET A 71 -17.90 13.42 10.88
CA MET A 71 -17.00 12.32 11.22
C MET A 71 -16.53 11.64 9.94
N THR A 72 -15.33 11.07 9.96
CA THR A 72 -14.79 10.29 8.85
C THR A 72 -14.31 8.96 9.37
N LEU A 73 -14.72 7.89 8.71
CA LEU A 73 -14.15 6.56 8.89
C LEU A 73 -13.32 6.23 7.65
N GLU A 74 -12.13 5.70 7.86
CA GLU A 74 -11.24 5.26 6.80
C GLU A 74 -10.83 3.80 7.05
N VAL A 75 -10.97 2.98 6.01
CA VAL A 75 -10.40 1.64 5.94
C VAL A 75 -9.32 1.67 4.89
N SER A 76 -8.09 1.29 5.24
CA SER A 76 -7.02 1.10 4.27
C SER A 76 -6.46 -0.30 4.35
N TYR A 77 -5.94 -0.80 3.23
CA TYR A 77 -5.32 -2.11 3.19
C TYR A 77 -4.14 -2.13 2.24
N THR A 78 -3.23 -3.06 2.51
CA THR A 78 -2.17 -3.48 1.61
C THR A 78 -2.17 -4.99 1.50
N TYR A 79 -1.88 -5.48 0.32
CA TYR A 79 -1.77 -6.91 0.02
C TYR A 79 -0.63 -7.12 -0.98
N ASN A 80 0.29 -7.99 -0.61
CA ASN A 80 1.39 -8.46 -1.44
C ASN A 80 1.14 -9.94 -1.69
N ALA A 81 0.92 -10.31 -2.95
CA ALA A 81 0.85 -11.71 -3.35
C ALA A 81 2.23 -12.37 -3.25
N PRO A 82 2.31 -13.71 -3.29
CA PRO A 82 3.59 -14.41 -3.34
C PRO A 82 4.41 -13.95 -4.55
N SER A 83 5.69 -13.68 -4.33
CA SER A 83 6.59 -13.15 -5.36
C SER A 83 7.93 -13.87 -5.34
N ALA A 84 8.66 -13.81 -6.45
CA ALA A 84 10.02 -14.32 -6.52
C ALA A 84 11.03 -13.19 -6.38
N ALA A 85 12.05 -13.40 -5.55
CA ALA A 85 13.17 -12.49 -5.37
C ALA A 85 14.46 -13.31 -5.30
N GLN A 86 15.25 -13.26 -6.38
CA GLN A 86 16.51 -14.03 -6.49
C GLN A 86 16.25 -15.54 -6.36
N ILE A 87 16.90 -16.22 -5.41
CA ILE A 87 16.67 -17.63 -5.08
C ILE A 87 15.50 -17.83 -4.10
N TYR A 88 14.94 -16.76 -3.54
CA TYR A 88 13.87 -16.80 -2.54
C TYR A 88 12.49 -16.57 -3.19
N ARG A 89 11.47 -17.09 -2.53
CA ARG A 89 10.06 -16.83 -2.80
C ARG A 89 9.43 -16.23 -1.55
N ALA A 90 8.92 -15.01 -1.67
CA ALA A 90 8.15 -14.37 -0.61
C ALA A 90 6.74 -14.98 -0.56
N ARG A 91 6.22 -15.22 0.65
CA ARG A 91 4.82 -15.60 0.87
C ARG A 91 3.93 -14.36 0.84
N ALA A 92 2.62 -14.59 0.69
CA ALA A 92 1.64 -13.52 0.73
C ALA A 92 1.66 -12.80 2.08
N SER A 93 1.49 -11.48 2.07
CA SER A 93 1.42 -10.66 3.28
C SER A 93 0.53 -9.45 3.06
N GLY A 94 -0.02 -8.88 4.14
CA GLY A 94 -0.88 -7.71 4.04
C GLY A 94 -1.23 -7.12 5.39
N THR A 95 -1.85 -5.95 5.35
CA THR A 95 -2.36 -5.25 6.54
C THR A 95 -3.71 -4.64 6.23
N ILE A 96 -4.54 -4.51 7.26
CA ILE A 96 -5.77 -3.71 7.22
C ILE A 96 -5.69 -2.72 8.36
N ASN A 97 -5.90 -1.45 8.05
CA ASN A 97 -5.91 -0.36 9.02
C ASN A 97 -7.28 0.29 9.05
N LEU A 98 -7.68 0.73 10.24
CA LEU A 98 -8.93 1.46 10.48
C LEU A 98 -8.60 2.79 11.14
N SER A 99 -9.06 3.90 10.59
CA SER A 99 -8.93 5.23 11.19
C SER A 99 -10.27 5.91 11.33
N PHE A 100 -10.53 6.44 12.51
CA PHE A 100 -11.68 7.28 12.79
C PHE A 100 -11.22 8.70 13.08
N GLN A 101 -11.85 9.67 12.45
CA GLN A 101 -11.53 11.08 12.59
C GLN A 101 -12.78 11.90 12.89
N LYS A 102 -12.65 12.84 13.84
CA LYS A 102 -13.72 13.76 14.21
C LYS A 102 -13.18 15.18 14.38
N PRO A 103 -13.67 16.15 13.59
CA PRO A 103 -13.47 17.56 13.86
C PRO A 103 -14.11 17.93 15.22
N VAL A 104 -13.36 18.68 16.02
CA VAL A 104 -13.80 19.19 17.33
C VAL A 104 -13.56 20.69 17.41
N LEU A 105 -14.05 21.33 18.49
CA LEU A 105 -13.85 22.77 18.72
C LEU A 105 -14.31 23.63 17.53
N LYS A 106 -15.50 23.31 16.98
CA LYS A 106 -16.09 23.97 15.81
C LYS A 106 -15.15 23.97 14.59
N GLY A 107 -14.42 22.87 14.37
CA GLY A 107 -13.47 22.71 13.27
C GLY A 107 -12.05 23.23 13.53
N ARG A 108 -11.81 23.83 14.71
CA ARG A 108 -10.47 24.30 15.11
C ARG A 108 -9.57 23.18 15.63
N GLY A 109 -10.15 22.05 16.02
CA GLY A 109 -9.43 20.86 16.44
C GLY A 109 -9.85 19.62 15.67
N ASN A 110 -9.06 18.56 15.80
CA ASN A 110 -9.34 17.25 15.24
C ASN A 110 -8.83 16.16 16.16
N VAL A 111 -9.69 15.20 16.48
CA VAL A 111 -9.31 13.95 17.15
C VAL A 111 -9.30 12.85 16.10
N GLN A 112 -8.25 12.04 16.10
CA GLN A 112 -8.13 10.86 15.26
C GLN A 112 -7.70 9.67 16.11
N VAL A 113 -8.30 8.51 15.87
CA VAL A 113 -7.90 7.23 16.44
C VAL A 113 -7.63 6.27 15.29
N THR A 114 -6.50 5.59 15.31
CA THR A 114 -6.10 4.66 14.25
C THR A 114 -5.67 3.33 14.86
N ALA A 115 -6.29 2.25 14.40
CA ALA A 115 -5.86 0.88 14.62
C ALA A 115 -5.14 0.40 13.36
N ALA A 116 -3.82 0.24 13.45
CA ALA A 116 -2.98 -0.32 12.40
C ALA A 116 -2.88 -1.85 12.55
N ASP A 117 -2.84 -2.56 11.42
CA ASP A 117 -2.88 -4.02 11.30
C ASP A 117 -3.91 -4.68 12.23
N LEU A 118 -5.19 -4.32 12.03
CA LEU A 118 -6.31 -4.73 12.89
C LEU A 118 -6.39 -6.24 13.10
N SER A 119 -6.02 -7.02 12.07
CA SER A 119 -6.05 -8.48 12.07
C SER A 119 -4.74 -9.15 12.51
N ASN A 120 -3.69 -8.40 12.85
CA ASN A 120 -2.35 -8.94 13.18
C ASN A 120 -1.84 -9.94 12.13
N THR A 121 -2.03 -9.59 10.85
CA THR A 121 -1.82 -10.51 9.73
C THR A 121 -0.45 -10.35 9.09
N TYR A 122 0.28 -9.29 9.40
CA TYR A 122 1.54 -9.05 8.74
C TYR A 122 2.64 -10.00 9.22
N ARG A 123 3.14 -10.82 8.30
CA ARG A 123 4.30 -11.70 8.49
C ARG A 123 5.19 -11.56 7.26
N GLU A 124 6.49 -11.36 7.49
CA GLU A 124 7.48 -11.43 6.42
C GLU A 124 7.97 -12.87 6.35
N ALA A 125 7.55 -13.61 5.33
CA ALA A 125 7.96 -15.00 5.20
C ALA A 125 8.55 -15.27 3.82
N PHE A 126 9.67 -15.99 3.79
CA PHE A 126 10.43 -16.33 2.60
C PHE A 126 10.81 -17.79 2.65
N TYR A 127 10.79 -18.46 1.50
CA TYR A 127 11.35 -19.80 1.38
C TYR A 127 12.22 -19.93 0.15
N SER A 128 13.21 -20.82 0.20
CA SER A 128 14.08 -21.14 -0.93
C SER A 128 14.45 -22.62 -0.89
N GLN A 129 14.51 -23.23 -2.07
CA GLN A 129 15.07 -24.55 -2.26
C GLN A 129 16.12 -24.41 -3.36
N PHE A 130 17.40 -24.38 -2.99
CA PHE A 130 18.49 -24.14 -3.92
C PHE A 130 19.69 -25.03 -3.59
N ASN A 131 20.19 -25.74 -4.59
CA ASN A 131 21.37 -26.62 -4.48
C ASN A 131 21.29 -27.63 -3.30
N GLY A 132 20.11 -28.22 -3.09
CA GLY A 132 19.88 -29.18 -2.00
C GLY A 132 19.72 -28.56 -0.61
N ILE A 133 19.71 -27.23 -0.50
CA ILE A 133 19.48 -26.50 0.75
C ILE A 133 18.06 -25.94 0.76
N ASP A 134 17.30 -26.33 1.79
CA ASP A 134 15.99 -25.76 2.10
C ASP A 134 16.14 -24.65 3.16
N VAL A 135 15.62 -23.47 2.84
CA VAL A 135 15.60 -22.32 3.74
C VAL A 135 14.15 -21.88 3.90
N ASP A 136 13.66 -21.82 5.14
CA ASP A 136 12.37 -21.23 5.51
C ASP A 136 12.60 -20.16 6.58
N ILE A 137 12.23 -18.92 6.26
CA ILE A 137 12.40 -17.76 7.12
C ILE A 137 11.03 -17.16 7.37
N MET A 138 10.70 -16.95 8.64
CA MET A 138 9.53 -16.19 9.05
C MET A 138 9.94 -15.13 10.07
N GLN A 139 9.63 -13.88 9.77
CA GLN A 139 9.91 -12.72 10.61
C GLN A 139 8.60 -12.00 10.92
N THR A 140 8.41 -11.68 12.20
CA THR A 140 7.31 -10.87 12.69
C THR A 140 7.79 -9.44 12.90
N ARG A 141 6.95 -8.46 12.54
CA ARG A 141 7.15 -7.05 12.91
C ARG A 141 6.03 -6.61 13.84
N ASN A 142 6.35 -5.71 14.76
CA ASN A 142 5.36 -5.05 15.60
C ASN A 142 4.66 -3.95 14.80
N VAL A 143 3.70 -4.35 13.96
CA VAL A 143 2.91 -3.43 13.12
C VAL A 143 1.52 -3.18 13.66
N GLN A 144 1.01 -4.06 14.53
CA GLN A 144 -0.28 -3.87 15.18
C GLN A 144 -0.16 -2.79 16.25
N GLN A 145 -0.86 -1.67 16.05
CA GLN A 145 -0.77 -0.51 16.95
C GLN A 145 -2.10 0.22 17.03
N LEU A 146 -2.48 0.63 18.24
CA LEU A 146 -3.53 1.62 18.46
C LEU A 146 -2.89 2.97 18.76
N SER A 147 -3.31 4.01 18.03
CA SER A 147 -2.80 5.37 18.21
C SER A 147 -3.95 6.37 18.30
N ALA A 148 -3.76 7.42 19.10
CA ALA A 148 -4.67 8.55 19.20
C ALA A 148 -3.90 9.85 18.92
N ARG A 149 -4.48 10.74 18.14
CA ARG A 149 -3.90 12.03 17.76
C ARG A 149 -4.91 13.13 17.97
N PHE A 150 -4.48 14.18 18.67
CA PHE A 150 -5.20 15.45 18.73
C PHE A 150 -4.41 16.53 17.98
N THR A 151 -5.08 17.28 17.12
CA THR A 151 -4.50 18.44 16.43
C THR A 151 -5.35 19.67 16.71
N TYR A 152 -4.72 20.80 17.03
CA TYR A 152 -5.39 22.08 17.22
C TYR A 152 -4.74 23.17 16.38
N ARG A 153 -5.57 24.04 15.78
CA ARG A 153 -5.13 25.15 14.95
C ARG A 153 -5.26 26.48 15.70
N PHE A 154 -4.11 27.11 15.94
CA PHE A 154 -4.01 28.46 16.50
C PHE A 154 -4.12 29.53 15.39
N GLY A 155 -4.53 30.74 15.75
CA GLY A 155 -4.67 31.86 14.81
C GLY A 155 -6.03 31.95 14.11
N LYS A 156 -6.24 33.06 13.38
CA LYS A 156 -7.41 33.28 12.51
C LYS A 156 -7.02 32.94 11.06
N SER A 157 -7.84 32.15 10.37
CA SER A 157 -7.68 31.95 8.92
C SER A 157 -7.97 33.26 8.21
N THR A 158 -6.95 33.95 7.73
CA THR A 158 -7.09 35.14 6.87
C THR A 158 -7.45 34.79 5.43
N PHE A 159 -7.46 33.50 5.09
CA PHE A 159 -7.86 33.01 3.78
C PHE A 159 -9.35 32.64 3.76
N SER A 160 -10.11 33.35 2.91
CA SER A 160 -11.44 32.95 2.46
C SER A 160 -11.29 31.80 1.47
N ARG A 161 -11.88 30.64 1.78
CA ARG A 161 -11.91 29.47 0.89
C ARG A 161 -12.85 29.76 -0.27
N LYS A 162 -12.37 30.42 -1.34
CA LYS A 162 -13.02 30.29 -2.66
C LYS A 162 -12.96 28.82 -3.04
N GLY A 163 -14.12 28.23 -3.33
CA GLY A 163 -14.24 26.83 -3.72
C GLY A 163 -13.30 26.54 -4.89
N ARG A 164 -12.28 25.71 -4.64
CA ARG A 164 -11.41 25.21 -5.68
C ARG A 164 -12.22 24.21 -6.51
N VAL A 165 -12.73 24.66 -7.65
CA VAL A 165 -13.08 23.77 -8.76
C VAL A 165 -11.78 23.05 -9.12
N SER A 166 -11.78 21.72 -9.06
CA SER A 166 -10.65 20.91 -9.49
C SER A 166 -10.38 21.19 -10.97
N GLY A 167 -9.13 21.48 -11.33
CA GLY A 167 -8.72 21.79 -12.71
C GLY A 167 -9.05 20.72 -13.75
N SER A 168 -9.50 19.52 -13.34
CA SER A 168 -10.01 18.49 -14.24
C SER A 168 -11.31 18.88 -14.97
N ALA A 169 -12.07 19.87 -14.47
CA ALA A 169 -13.32 20.31 -15.11
C ALA A 169 -13.09 21.36 -16.21
N GLU A 170 -11.93 22.04 -16.23
CA GLU A 170 -11.61 23.01 -17.30
C GLU A 170 -11.15 22.31 -18.60
N ASP A 171 -10.52 21.14 -18.49
CA ASP A 171 -10.07 20.38 -19.67
C ASP A 171 -11.22 19.64 -20.38
N GLU A 172 -12.27 19.22 -19.66
CA GLU A 172 -13.48 18.66 -20.29
C GLU A 172 -14.27 19.72 -21.10
N GLY A 173 -14.25 20.99 -20.69
CA GLY A 173 -14.94 22.07 -21.40
C GLY A 173 -14.23 22.54 -22.67
N ARG A 174 -12.95 22.19 -22.86
CA ARG A 174 -12.15 22.56 -24.04
C ARG A 174 -12.14 21.49 -25.13
N ALA A 175 -12.50 20.25 -24.81
CA ALA A 175 -12.57 19.15 -25.78
C ALA A 175 -13.89 19.11 -26.58
N VAL A 176 -14.82 20.03 -26.33
CA VAL A 176 -16.15 20.08 -26.98
C VAL A 176 -16.39 21.42 -27.69
N ARG A 177 -15.35 22.09 -28.18
CA ARG A 177 -15.48 23.25 -29.09
C ARG A 177 -14.63 23.09 -30.33
#